data_AF-A0A316DGN6-F1
#
_entry.id   AF-A0A316DGN6-F1
#
_cell.length_a   1.000
_cell.length_b   1.000
_cell.length_c   1.000
_cell.angle_alpha   90.00
_cell.angle_beta   90.00
_cell.angle_gamma   90.00
#
_symmetry.space_group_name_H-M   'P 1'
#
loop_
_entity.id
_entity.type
_entity.pdbx_description
1 polymer ?
#
loop_
_entity_poly.entity_id
_entity_poly.type
_entity_poly.pdbx_seq_one_letter_code
_entity_poly.pdbx_strand_id
1 'polypeptide(L)' 'MTGQQVKKMRLEMGLTQREFSLKIGLKTQSPLSKIEDGFMDCIPYSSKIKEVFEEYKQKRIAHLEREISFLRSFF' A
#
# COMPACT_ATOMS: atom_id res chain seq x y z
N MET A 1 0.66 4.25 13.44
CA MET A 1 1.17 4.23 12.06
C MET A 1 1.64 5.64 11.76
N THR A 2 2.83 5.83 11.20
CA THR A 2 3.38 7.16 10.90
C THR A 2 3.22 7.50 9.42
N GLY A 3 3.29 8.78 9.06
CA GLY A 3 3.29 9.24 7.66
C GLY A 3 4.36 8.55 6.80
N GLN A 4 5.55 8.35 7.37
CA GLN A 4 6.64 7.61 6.71
C GLN A 4 6.28 6.14 6.43
N GLN A 5 5.59 5.47 7.36
CA GLN A 5 5.09 4.10 7.14
C GLN A 5 4.06 4.05 6.00
N VAL A 6 3.17 5.05 5.93
CA VAL A 6 2.18 5.17 4.84
C VAL A 6 2.89 5.36 3.49
N LYS A 7 3.88 6.25 3.42
CA LYS A 7 4.70 6.47 2.23
C LYS A 7 5.41 5.20 1.78
N LYS A 8 6.01 4.47 2.73
CA LYS A 8 6.66 3.20 2.43
C LYS A 8 5.68 2.19 1.84
N MET A 9 4.54 1.95 2.51
CA MET A 9 3.50 1.04 2.00
C MET A 9 3.07 1.40 0.58
N ARG A 10 2.85 2.68 0.28
CA ARG A 10 2.50 3.14 -1.07
C ARG A 10 3.56 2.77 -2.11
N LEU A 11 4.82 3.06 -1.80
CA LEU A 11 5.94 2.79 -2.71
C LEU A 11 6.16 1.29 -2.93
N GLU A 12 6.01 0.47 -1.89
CA GLU A 12 6.08 -1.00 -2.00
C GLU A 12 4.99 -1.58 -2.91
N MET A 13 3.83 -0.91 -2.99
CA MET A 13 2.76 -1.26 -3.92
C MET A 13 2.97 -0.70 -5.33
N GLY A 14 4.02 0.10 -5.57
CA GLY A 14 4.28 0.75 -6.85
C GLY A 14 3.26 1.85 -7.21
N LEU A 15 2.57 2.43 -6.23
CA LEU A 15 1.48 3.38 -6.47
C LEU A 15 1.93 4.84 -6.41
N THR A 16 1.36 5.66 -7.27
CA THR A 16 1.39 7.13 -7.13
C THR A 16 0.54 7.58 -5.93
N GLN A 17 0.77 8.80 -5.44
CA GLN A 17 -0.07 9.37 -4.38
C GLN A 17 -1.54 9.43 -4.81
N ARG A 18 -1.82 9.81 -6.07
CA ARG A 18 -3.18 9.83 -6.61
C ARG A 18 -3.86 8.46 -6.56
N GLU A 19 -3.21 7.40 -7.05
CA GLU A 19 -3.79 6.06 -7.06
C GLU A 19 -4.04 5.54 -5.64
N PHE A 20 -3.09 5.77 -4.73
CA PHE A 20 -3.25 5.31 -3.36
C PHE A 20 -4.34 6.08 -2.63
N SER A 21 -4.43 7.40 -2.83
CA SER A 21 -5.54 8.23 -2.33
C SER A 21 -6.90 7.68 -2.75
N LEU A 22 -7.07 7.35 -4.03
CA LEU A 22 -8.33 6.78 -4.53
C LEU A 22 -8.65 5.43 -3.85
N LYS A 23 -7.65 4.56 -3.67
CA LYS A 23 -7.82 3.27 -2.99
C LYS A 23 -8.25 3.41 -1.52
N ILE A 24 -7.79 4.46 -0.84
CA ILE A 24 -8.14 4.71 0.57
C ILE A 24 -9.36 5.62 0.75
N GLY A 25 -10.09 5.93 -0.33
CA GLY A 25 -11.33 6.70 -0.29
C GLY A 25 -11.14 8.23 -0.27
N LEU A 26 -9.93 8.73 -0.54
CA LEU A 26 -9.67 10.15 -0.69
C LEU A 26 -9.99 10.60 -2.12
N LYS A 27 -10.62 11.78 -2.23
CA LYS A 27 -10.99 12.38 -3.53
C LYS A 27 -9.79 13.00 -4.26
N THR A 28 -8.77 13.43 -3.53
CA THR A 28 -7.57 14.09 -4.08
C THR A 28 -6.31 13.60 -3.38
N GLN A 29 -5.15 13.84 -4.01
CA GLN A 29 -3.85 13.43 -3.45
C GLN A 29 -3.33 14.34 -2.32
N SER A 30 -3.87 15.56 -2.20
CA SER A 30 -3.36 16.57 -1.26
C SER A 30 -3.38 16.13 0.21
N PRO A 31 -4.44 15.46 0.73
CA PRO A 31 -4.43 14.94 2.10
C PRO A 31 -3.36 13.87 2.30
N LEU A 32 -3.16 12.98 1.32
CA LEU A 32 -2.14 11.94 1.40
C LEU A 32 -0.72 12.54 1.43
N SER A 33 -0.44 13.57 0.62
CA SER A 33 0.86 14.26 0.70
C SER A 33 1.10 14.83 2.10
N LYS A 34 0.12 15.54 2.67
CA LYS A 34 0.24 16.09 4.03
C LYS A 34 0.44 14.99 5.08
N ILE A 35 -0.19 13.84 4.92
CA ILE A 35 0.03 12.68 5.78
C ILE A 35 1.47 12.17 5.67
N GLU A 36 1.94 11.93 4.44
CA GLU A 36 3.28 11.39 4.18
C GLU A 36 4.40 12.32 4.67
N ASP A 37 4.17 13.63 4.60
CA ASP A 37 5.10 14.66 5.05
C ASP A 37 4.97 14.98 6.55
N GLY A 38 4.01 14.36 7.26
CA GLY A 38 3.81 14.52 8.71
C GLY A 38 3.03 15.77 9.13
N PHE A 39 2.48 16.52 8.17
CA PHE A 39 1.63 17.70 8.42
C PHE A 39 0.18 17.34 8.77
N MET A 40 -0.22 16.07 8.60
CA MET A 40 -1.57 15.58 8.91
C MET A 40 -1.50 14.18 9.51
N ASP A 41 -2.36 13.90 10.48
CA ASP A 41 -2.45 12.57 11.07
C ASP A 41 -3.12 11.58 10.12
N CYS A 42 -2.58 10.36 10.07
CA CYS A 42 -3.12 9.25 9.30
C CYS A 42 -4.15 8.43 10.07
N ILE A 43 -4.36 8.66 11.38
CA ILE A 43 -5.30 7.91 12.23
C ILE A 43 -6.68 7.73 11.57
N PRO A 44 -7.33 8.79 11.01
CA PRO A 44 -8.65 8.66 10.40
C PRO A 44 -8.71 7.68 9.22
N TYR A 45 -7.58 7.48 8.53
CA TYR A 45 -7.48 6.62 7.34
C TYR A 45 -6.80 5.28 7.64
N SER A 46 -6.39 5.07 8.89
CA SER A 46 -5.48 3.99 9.25
C SER A 46 -6.05 2.59 8.99
N SER A 47 -7.34 2.38 9.28
CA SER A 47 -8.04 1.12 8.99
C SER A 47 -8.06 0.84 7.50
N LYS A 48 -8.39 1.83 6.66
CA LYS A 48 -8.48 1.65 5.21
C LYS A 48 -7.11 1.45 4.56
N ILE A 49 -6.10 2.19 5.02
CA ILE A 49 -4.69 2.00 4.61
C ILE A 49 -4.25 0.56 4.89
N LYS A 50 -4.51 0.05 6.10
CA LYS A 50 -4.17 -1.33 6.47
C LYS A 50 -4.90 -2.35 5.62
N GLU A 51 -6.19 -2.16 5.38
CA GLU A 51 -7.00 -3.05 4.52
C GLU A 51 -6.41 -3.15 3.11
N VAL A 52 -6.14 -2.00 2.47
CA VAL A 52 -5.55 -1.95 1.12
C VAL A 52 -4.17 -2.62 1.08
N PHE A 53 -3.34 -2.38 2.11
CA PHE A 53 -2.01 -2.99 2.17
C PHE A 53 -2.06 -4.50 2.44
N GLU A 54 -3.02 -4.97 3.24
CA GLU A 54 -3.24 -6.40 3.47
C GLU A 54 -3.64 -7.10 2.18
N GLU A 55 -4.58 -6.54 1.43
CA GLU A 55 -4.99 -7.07 0.12
C GLU A 55 -3.80 -7.19 -0.85
N TYR A 56 -2.94 -6.17 -0.89
CA TYR A 56 -1.71 -6.21 -1.67
C TYR A 56 -0.78 -7.35 -1.24
N LYS A 57 -0.53 -7.50 0.07
CA LYS A 57 0.35 -8.55 0.60
C LYS A 57 -0.15 -9.94 0.20
N GLN A 58 -1.43 -10.21 0.38
CA GLN A 58 -2.01 -11.51 0.04
C GLN A 58 -1.85 -11.82 -1.46
N LYS A 59 -2.13 -10.85 -2.33
CA LYS A 59 -1.93 -11.00 -3.78
C LYS A 59 -0.46 -11.22 -4.15
N ARG A 60 0.46 -10.47 -3.53
CA ARG A 60 1.89 -10.58 -3.79
C ARG A 60 2.44 -11.93 -3.32
N ILE A 61 2.08 -12.38 -2.13
CA ILE A 61 2.45 -13.69 -1.59
C ILE A 61 1.97 -14.80 -2.52
N ALA A 62 0.67 -14.82 -2.85
CA ALA A 62 0.09 -15.85 -3.71
C ALA A 62 0.71 -15.88 -5.13
N HIS A 63 1.19 -14.74 -5.63
CA HIS A 63 1.93 -14.69 -6.89
C HIS A 63 3.34 -15.24 -6.74
N LEU A 64 4.08 -14.84 -5.70
CA LEU A 64 5.44 -15.34 -5.42
C LEU A 64 5.44 -16.85 -5.15
N GLU A 65 4.44 -17.39 -4.44
CA GLU A 65 4.31 -18.83 -4.21
C GLU A 65 4.13 -19.60 -5.52
N ARG A 66 3.35 -19.06 -6.47
CA ARG A 66 3.19 -19.63 -7.81
C ARG A 66 4.49 -19.60 -8.60
N GLU A 67 5.23 -18.49 -8.55
CA GLU A 67 6.53 -18.38 -9.20
C GLU A 67 7.55 -19.37 -8.62
N ILE A 68 7.62 -19.49 -7.29
CA ILE A 68 8.49 -20.46 -6.60
C ILE A 68 8.11 -21.89 -7.00
N SER A 69 6.82 -22.22 -7.03
CA SER A 69 6.32 -23.54 -7.44
C SER A 69 6.72 -23.86 -8.88
N PHE A 70 6.55 -22.90 -9.79
CA PHE A 70 6.97 -23.03 -11.18
C PHE A 70 8.47 -23.28 -11.31
N LEU A 71 9.31 -22.46 -10.66
CA LEU A 71 10.76 -22.62 -10.68
C LEU A 71 11.21 -23.98 -10.12
N ARG A 72 10.54 -24.48 -9.08
CA ARG A 72 10.82 -25.81 -8.51
C ARG A 72 10.45 -26.96 -9.45
N SER A 73 9.49 -26.78 -10.37
CA SER A 73 9.11 -27.84 -11.32
C SER A 73 10.16 -28.17 -12.40
N PHE A 74 11.21 -27.36 -12.52
CA PHE A 74 12.34 -27.61 -13.42
C PHE A 74 13.45 -28.48 -12.81
N PHE A 75 13.36 -28.76 -11.50
CA PHE A 75 14.30 -29.60 -10.76
C PHE A 75 13.58 -30.83 -10.21
#